data_AF-A0A959EQ51-F1
#
_entry.id   AF-A0A959EQ51-F1
#
_cell.length_a   1.000
_cell.length_b   1.000
_cell.length_c   1.000
_cell.angle_alpha   90.00
_cell.angle_beta   90.00
_cell.angle_gamma   90.00
#
_symmetry.space_group_name_H-M   'P 1'
#
loop_
_entity.id
_entity.type
_entity.pdbx_description
1 polymer ?
#
loop_
_entity_poly.entity_id
_entity_poly.type
_entity_poly.pdbx_seq_one_letter_code
_entity_poly.pdbx_strand_id
1 'polypeptide(L)'
;PGVLHADPEVLQKIAHARALGKPVDGHAPGLRGDDARRYMAAGISTDHECFTYDEALDKLRLGMKVLIREGSAAKNFEALIGLLPQYNAQLMFCSDDKHPDDLLMGHINELVARAVAKGYDLYDILRVACLHPVEHYRLPVGLLRPGDPADFIVVDDLREFRPTATYIDGRLVAENGRSLLAPVPFDRPNHFAVTPKTAADFALPATSDRIRVIEALDGQLITHSQIAEAVVVDGSLAADPARDLLKI
;
A
#
# COMPACT_ATOMS: atom_id res chain seq x y z
N PRO A 1 8.36 -15.69 2.24
CA PRO A 1 8.05 -14.84 3.43
C PRO A 1 8.59 -15.45 4.72
N GLY A 2 9.22 -14.66 5.61
CA GLY A 2 9.83 -15.17 6.85
C GLY A 2 8.87 -16.01 7.71
N VAL A 3 7.58 -15.65 7.72
CA VAL A 3 6.50 -16.43 8.34
C VAL A 3 6.46 -17.89 7.86
N LEU A 4 6.54 -18.12 6.54
CA LEU A 4 6.47 -19.46 5.95
C LEU A 4 7.72 -20.29 6.16
N HIS A 5 8.85 -19.62 6.42
CA HIS A 5 10.13 -20.24 6.75
C HIS A 5 10.33 -20.36 8.27
N ALA A 6 9.31 -20.03 9.07
CA ALA A 6 9.36 -20.04 10.53
C ALA A 6 10.54 -19.22 11.09
N ASP A 7 10.83 -18.07 10.47
CA ASP A 7 11.86 -17.15 10.95
C ASP A 7 11.59 -16.75 12.41
N PRO A 8 12.53 -17.01 13.35
CA PRO A 8 12.28 -16.78 14.77
C PRO A 8 11.93 -15.35 15.13
N GLU A 9 12.54 -14.36 14.45
CA GLU A 9 12.31 -12.94 14.74
C GLU A 9 10.92 -12.52 14.25
N VAL A 10 10.52 -12.96 13.06
CA VAL A 10 9.18 -12.71 12.52
C VAL A 10 8.09 -13.34 13.39
N LEU A 11 8.30 -14.59 13.83
CA LEU A 11 7.35 -15.27 14.71
C LEU A 11 7.24 -14.60 16.09
N GLN A 12 8.34 -14.07 16.63
CA GLN A 12 8.33 -13.28 17.87
C GLN A 12 7.52 -11.99 17.71
N LYS A 13 7.67 -11.25 16.60
CA LYS A 13 6.87 -10.05 16.30
C LYS A 13 5.37 -10.37 16.30
N ILE A 14 4.98 -11.47 15.66
CA ILE A 14 3.58 -11.95 15.62
C ILE A 14 3.09 -12.31 17.02
N ALA A 15 3.88 -13.04 17.81
CA ALA A 15 3.54 -13.43 19.17
C ALA A 15 3.33 -12.20 20.08
N HIS A 16 4.19 -11.18 19.96
CA HIS A 16 4.05 -9.93 20.71
C HIS A 16 2.79 -9.14 20.33
N ALA A 17 2.50 -9.01 19.03
CA ALA A 17 1.26 -8.36 18.58
C ALA A 17 0.02 -9.06 19.15
N ARG A 18 -0.02 -10.40 19.08
CA ARG A 18 -1.09 -11.22 19.66
C ARG A 18 -1.22 -11.05 21.18
N ALA A 19 -0.10 -11.05 21.91
CA ALA A 19 -0.10 -10.86 23.37
C ALA A 19 -0.67 -9.47 23.77
N LEU A 20 -0.48 -8.46 22.92
CA LEU A 20 -1.05 -7.12 23.08
C LEU A 20 -2.46 -6.98 22.50
N GLY A 21 -3.03 -8.07 21.96
CA GLY A 21 -4.33 -8.07 21.31
C GLY A 21 -4.41 -7.20 20.05
N LYS A 22 -3.27 -6.90 19.41
CA LYS A 22 -3.20 -6.12 18.18
C LYS A 22 -3.34 -7.03 16.94
N PRO A 23 -4.00 -6.57 15.88
CA PRO A 23 -3.99 -7.26 14.58
C PRO A 23 -2.57 -7.40 14.02
N VAL A 24 -2.40 -8.34 13.11
CA VAL A 24 -1.13 -8.57 12.40
C VAL A 24 -1.39 -8.39 10.92
N ASP A 25 -0.85 -7.31 10.35
CA ASP A 25 -0.99 -7.04 8.93
C ASP A 25 -0.11 -7.92 8.07
N GLY A 26 -0.58 -8.21 6.86
CA GLY A 26 0.14 -8.95 5.85
C GLY A 26 0.70 -8.09 4.74
N HIS A 27 1.79 -8.58 4.18
CA HIS A 27 2.45 -8.06 2.98
C HIS A 27 3.00 -9.28 2.23
N ALA A 28 2.20 -9.83 1.33
CA ALA A 28 2.47 -11.13 0.71
C ALA A 28 2.09 -11.18 -0.77
N PRO A 29 2.81 -10.46 -1.65
CA PRO A 29 2.51 -10.41 -3.09
C PRO A 29 2.65 -11.80 -3.71
N GLY A 30 1.66 -12.20 -4.50
CA GLY A 30 1.62 -13.47 -5.24
C GLY A 30 1.39 -14.72 -4.38
N LEU A 31 1.20 -14.57 -3.06
CA LEU A 31 1.02 -15.70 -2.15
C LEU A 31 -0.37 -16.32 -2.28
N ARG A 32 -0.46 -17.60 -2.61
CA ARG A 32 -1.75 -18.30 -2.89
C ARG A 32 -1.77 -19.72 -2.33
N GLY A 33 -2.95 -20.32 -2.31
CA GLY A 33 -3.16 -21.74 -1.98
C GLY A 33 -2.71 -22.09 -0.57
N ASP A 34 -1.98 -23.20 -0.44
CA ASP A 34 -1.55 -23.71 0.87
C ASP A 34 -0.58 -22.78 1.58
N ASP A 35 0.23 -22.02 0.84
CA ASP A 35 1.11 -21.05 1.44
C ASP A 35 0.33 -19.85 2.01
N ALA A 36 -0.69 -19.35 1.31
CA ALA A 36 -1.60 -18.34 1.86
C ALA A 36 -2.33 -18.85 3.11
N ARG A 37 -2.77 -20.12 3.10
CA ARG A 37 -3.39 -20.77 4.27
C ARG A 37 -2.43 -20.83 5.46
N ARG A 38 -1.18 -21.25 5.25
CA ARG A 38 -0.15 -21.32 6.29
C ARG A 38 0.19 -19.93 6.83
N TYR A 39 0.25 -18.93 5.96
CA TYR A 39 0.49 -17.54 6.33
C TYR A 39 -0.62 -17.00 7.23
N MET A 40 -1.88 -17.19 6.84
CA MET A 40 -3.02 -16.80 7.67
C MET A 40 -3.07 -17.57 9.00
N ALA A 41 -2.79 -18.88 8.99
CA ALA A 41 -2.76 -19.70 10.21
C ALA A 41 -1.69 -19.22 11.22
N ALA A 42 -0.60 -18.63 10.74
CA ALA A 42 0.40 -18.00 11.59
C ALA A 42 -0.10 -16.74 12.30
N GLY A 43 -1.23 -16.17 11.87
CA GLY A 43 -1.94 -15.07 12.56
C GLY A 43 -2.10 -13.80 11.78
N ILE A 44 -1.67 -13.78 10.52
CA ILE A 44 -1.82 -12.63 9.65
C ILE A 44 -3.28 -12.52 9.22
N SER A 45 -3.87 -11.33 9.38
CA SER A 45 -5.30 -11.11 9.20
C SER A 45 -5.67 -10.30 7.96
N THR A 46 -4.71 -9.62 7.34
CA THR A 46 -4.92 -8.76 6.18
C THR A 46 -3.87 -8.99 5.11
N ASP A 47 -4.08 -8.44 3.91
CA ASP A 47 -3.04 -8.22 2.91
C ASP A 47 -3.39 -7.04 2.00
N HIS A 48 -2.41 -6.18 1.70
CA HIS A 48 -2.53 -5.05 0.76
C HIS A 48 -1.76 -5.29 -0.56
N GLU A 49 -1.11 -6.44 -0.69
CA GLU A 49 -0.19 -6.73 -1.81
C GLU A 49 -0.82 -7.52 -2.97
N CYS A 50 -2.11 -7.80 -2.90
CA CYS A 50 -2.81 -8.43 -4.01
C CYS A 50 -2.79 -7.54 -5.25
N PHE A 51 -2.36 -8.08 -6.39
CA PHE A 51 -2.33 -7.34 -7.65
C PHE A 51 -3.20 -7.96 -8.74
N THR A 52 -3.80 -9.13 -8.49
CA THR A 52 -4.78 -9.76 -9.38
C THR A 52 -6.06 -10.11 -8.64
N TYR A 53 -7.18 -10.12 -9.37
CA TYR A 53 -8.48 -10.56 -8.86
C TYR A 53 -8.41 -11.95 -8.24
N ASP A 54 -7.76 -12.90 -8.93
CA ASP A 54 -7.69 -14.30 -8.53
C ASP A 54 -6.85 -14.53 -7.28
N GLU A 55 -5.78 -13.74 -7.08
CA GLU A 55 -4.99 -13.76 -5.85
C GLU A 55 -5.80 -13.23 -4.67
N ALA A 56 -6.45 -12.08 -4.82
CA ALA A 56 -7.29 -11.52 -3.77
C ALA A 56 -8.45 -12.44 -3.42
N LEU A 57 -9.12 -13.02 -4.42
CA LEU A 57 -10.20 -13.98 -4.23
C LEU A 57 -9.75 -15.22 -3.46
N ASP A 58 -8.54 -15.72 -3.73
CA ASP A 58 -7.96 -16.86 -3.02
C ASP A 58 -7.79 -16.54 -1.51
N LYS A 59 -7.23 -15.38 -1.18
CA LYS A 59 -7.05 -14.93 0.22
C LYS A 59 -8.39 -14.64 0.91
N LEU A 60 -9.34 -14.01 0.21
CA LEU A 60 -10.70 -13.74 0.72
C LEU A 60 -11.47 -15.03 1.03
N ARG A 61 -11.28 -16.09 0.23
CA ARG A 61 -11.90 -17.41 0.49
C ARG A 61 -11.32 -18.10 1.71
N LEU A 62 -10.10 -17.77 2.09
CA LEU A 62 -9.47 -18.27 3.32
C LEU A 62 -9.92 -17.51 4.57
N GLY A 63 -10.58 -16.35 4.41
CA GLY A 63 -11.04 -15.49 5.51
C GLY A 63 -10.09 -14.31 5.82
N MET A 64 -9.09 -14.07 4.98
CA MET A 64 -8.19 -12.93 5.10
C MET A 64 -8.86 -11.68 4.54
N LYS A 65 -8.68 -10.54 5.22
CA LYS A 65 -9.14 -9.26 4.67
C LYS A 65 -8.18 -8.77 3.59
N VAL A 66 -8.70 -8.20 2.52
CA VAL A 66 -7.88 -7.58 1.46
C VAL A 66 -8.06 -6.07 1.50
N LEU A 67 -6.95 -5.34 1.53
CA LEU A 67 -6.92 -3.89 1.44
C LEU A 67 -6.69 -3.53 -0.02
N ILE A 68 -7.68 -2.92 -0.67
CA ILE A 68 -7.57 -2.45 -2.05
C ILE A 68 -6.77 -1.14 -2.03
N ARG A 69 -5.54 -1.25 -2.55
CA ARG A 69 -4.54 -0.19 -2.61
C ARG A 69 -4.72 0.72 -3.82
N GLU A 70 -4.61 2.03 -3.60
CA GLU A 70 -4.35 3.02 -4.65
C GLU A 70 -3.28 4.04 -4.20
N GLY A 71 -2.02 3.65 -4.34
CA GLY A 71 -0.85 4.45 -3.97
C GLY A 71 -0.19 5.14 -5.16
N SER A 72 0.99 5.72 -4.93
CA SER A 72 1.80 6.34 -5.99
C SER A 72 2.46 5.31 -6.91
N ALA A 73 3.09 4.28 -6.32
CA ALA A 73 3.83 3.27 -7.05
C ALA A 73 2.97 2.08 -7.51
N ALA A 74 1.97 1.70 -6.71
CA ALA A 74 1.11 0.55 -6.98
C ALA A 74 -0.37 0.94 -6.90
N LYS A 75 -1.11 0.62 -7.97
CA LYS A 75 -2.52 0.97 -8.15
C LYS A 75 -3.31 -0.29 -8.50
N ASN A 76 -4.12 -0.77 -7.56
CA ASN A 76 -4.80 -2.06 -7.66
C ASN A 76 -6.32 -1.94 -7.64
N PHE A 77 -6.87 -0.72 -7.58
CA PHE A 77 -8.32 -0.51 -7.54
C PHE A 77 -9.04 -1.22 -8.71
N GLU A 78 -8.62 -1.00 -9.95
CA GLU A 78 -9.27 -1.59 -11.12
C GLU A 78 -9.20 -3.12 -11.14
N ALA A 79 -8.10 -3.69 -10.65
CA ALA A 79 -7.90 -5.14 -10.60
C ALA A 79 -8.77 -5.82 -9.54
N LEU A 80 -9.07 -5.13 -8.43
CA LEU A 80 -9.66 -5.75 -7.24
C LEU A 80 -11.10 -5.31 -6.94
N ILE A 81 -11.53 -4.13 -7.39
CA ILE A 81 -12.83 -3.56 -7.00
C ILE A 81 -14.04 -4.44 -7.41
N GLY A 82 -13.88 -5.27 -8.43
CA GLY A 82 -14.88 -6.25 -8.83
C GLY A 82 -15.28 -7.26 -7.73
N LEU A 83 -14.45 -7.42 -6.69
CA LEU A 83 -14.74 -8.29 -5.54
C LEU A 83 -15.73 -7.65 -4.55
N LEU A 84 -15.93 -6.33 -4.60
CA LEU A 84 -16.74 -5.57 -3.64
C LEU A 84 -18.15 -6.15 -3.43
N PRO A 85 -18.95 -6.44 -4.48
CA PRO A 85 -20.35 -6.87 -4.28
C PRO A 85 -20.51 -8.19 -3.52
N GLN A 86 -19.50 -9.07 -3.57
CA GLN A 86 -19.56 -10.40 -2.95
C GLN A 86 -18.75 -10.48 -1.66
N TYR A 87 -17.73 -9.63 -1.51
CA TYR A 87 -16.73 -9.72 -0.44
C TYR A 87 -16.60 -8.44 0.40
N ASN A 88 -17.56 -7.52 0.34
CA ASN A 88 -17.49 -6.22 1.05
C ASN A 88 -17.04 -6.34 2.51
N ALA A 89 -17.54 -7.33 3.27
CA ALA A 89 -17.24 -7.54 4.70
C ALA A 89 -15.76 -7.81 5.00
N GLN A 90 -14.99 -8.22 3.99
CA GLN A 90 -13.57 -8.55 4.08
C GLN A 90 -12.68 -7.57 3.32
N LEU A 91 -13.25 -6.51 2.75
CA LEU A 91 -12.50 -5.50 2.03
C LEU A 91 -12.32 -4.23 2.87
N MET A 92 -11.19 -3.59 2.66
CA MET A 92 -10.87 -2.24 3.15
C MET A 92 -10.19 -1.46 2.03
N PHE A 93 -10.21 -0.12 2.09
CA PHE A 93 -9.40 0.71 1.20
C PHE A 93 -8.12 1.14 1.90
N CYS A 94 -7.02 1.23 1.15
CA CYS A 94 -5.78 1.85 1.62
C CYS A 94 -5.10 2.61 0.48
N SER A 95 -4.19 3.53 0.83
CA SER A 95 -3.29 4.14 -0.14
C SER A 95 -1.96 3.41 -0.24
N ASP A 96 -1.57 2.65 0.80
CA ASP A 96 -0.16 2.32 1.02
C ASP A 96 0.68 3.61 0.96
N ASP A 97 1.80 3.63 0.25
CA ASP A 97 2.60 4.83 0.04
C ASP A 97 1.98 5.82 -0.97
N LYS A 98 1.88 7.10 -0.57
CA LYS A 98 1.62 8.23 -1.47
C LYS A 98 2.68 9.31 -1.35
N HIS A 99 3.17 9.77 -2.49
CA HIS A 99 3.97 10.96 -2.59
C HIS A 99 3.13 12.22 -2.26
N PRO A 100 3.75 13.30 -1.78
CA PRO A 100 3.01 14.51 -1.39
C PRO A 100 2.18 15.13 -2.53
N ASP A 101 2.68 15.10 -3.76
CA ASP A 101 1.98 15.58 -4.95
C ASP A 101 0.75 14.73 -5.29
N ASP A 102 0.85 13.40 -5.21
CA ASP A 102 -0.31 12.50 -5.36
C ASP A 102 -1.31 12.65 -4.21
N LEU A 103 -0.83 12.90 -2.99
CA LEU A 103 -1.69 13.11 -1.82
C LEU A 103 -2.50 14.41 -1.93
N LEU A 104 -1.96 15.44 -2.59
CA LEU A 104 -2.68 16.68 -2.87
C LEU A 104 -3.87 16.48 -3.83
N MET A 105 -3.79 15.47 -4.71
CA MET A 105 -4.89 15.13 -5.62
C MET A 105 -6.05 14.47 -4.88
N GLY A 106 -5.73 13.56 -3.94
CA GLY A 106 -6.70 12.95 -3.06
C GLY A 106 -6.18 11.70 -2.33
N HIS A 107 -7.04 11.09 -1.53
CA HIS A 107 -6.73 9.93 -0.69
C HIS A 107 -7.84 8.88 -0.78
N ILE A 108 -8.31 8.30 0.33
CA ILE A 108 -9.40 7.30 0.32
C ILE A 108 -10.68 7.84 -0.35
N ASN A 109 -10.93 9.14 -0.30
CA ASN A 109 -12.07 9.77 -0.96
C ASN A 109 -12.13 9.49 -2.47
N GLU A 110 -10.97 9.37 -3.14
CA GLU A 110 -10.93 9.05 -4.58
C GLU A 110 -11.36 7.61 -4.85
N LEU A 111 -10.95 6.64 -4.03
CA LEU A 111 -11.39 5.24 -4.17
C LEU A 111 -12.90 5.14 -3.95
N VAL A 112 -13.44 5.89 -2.98
CA VAL A 112 -14.89 5.96 -2.71
C VAL A 112 -15.63 6.53 -3.92
N ALA A 113 -15.22 7.70 -4.43
CA ALA A 113 -15.85 8.35 -5.58
C ALA A 113 -15.82 7.46 -6.83
N ARG A 114 -14.67 6.81 -7.10
CA ARG A 114 -14.52 5.87 -8.21
C ARG A 114 -15.43 4.64 -8.06
N ALA A 115 -15.59 4.12 -6.85
CA ALA A 115 -16.47 2.98 -6.60
C ALA A 115 -17.94 3.36 -6.83
N VAL A 116 -18.36 4.56 -6.41
CA VAL A 116 -19.71 5.08 -6.70
C VAL A 116 -19.91 5.28 -8.20
N ALA A 117 -18.93 5.85 -8.90
CA ALA A 117 -19.00 6.05 -10.34
C ALA A 117 -19.12 4.73 -11.13
N LYS A 118 -18.59 3.63 -10.58
CA LYS A 118 -18.77 2.27 -11.12
C LYS A 118 -20.12 1.63 -10.77
N GLY A 119 -20.96 2.31 -9.98
CA GLY A 119 -22.32 1.86 -9.64
C GLY A 119 -22.38 0.86 -8.49
N TYR A 120 -21.34 0.75 -7.67
CA TYR A 120 -21.39 -0.11 -6.48
C TYR A 120 -22.24 0.52 -5.37
N ASP A 121 -22.77 -0.32 -4.49
CA ASP A 121 -23.65 0.13 -3.40
C ASP A 121 -22.91 1.09 -2.44
N LEU A 122 -23.53 2.23 -2.18
CA LEU A 122 -22.96 3.29 -1.35
C LEU A 122 -22.61 2.81 0.05
N TYR A 123 -23.46 2.00 0.67
CA TYR A 123 -23.25 1.57 2.05
C TYR A 123 -22.16 0.51 2.14
N ASP A 124 -22.06 -0.39 1.16
CA ASP A 124 -20.92 -1.30 1.04
C ASP A 124 -19.59 -0.53 0.91
N ILE A 125 -19.57 0.50 0.06
CA ILE A 125 -18.39 1.36 -0.11
C ILE A 125 -18.02 2.05 1.20
N LEU A 126 -19.00 2.65 1.90
CA LEU A 126 -18.75 3.32 3.17
C LEU A 126 -18.25 2.33 4.22
N ARG A 127 -18.81 1.12 4.32
CA ARG A 127 -18.33 0.09 5.25
C ARG A 127 -16.86 -0.26 5.01
N VAL A 128 -16.47 -0.43 3.74
CA VAL A 128 -15.09 -0.71 3.33
C VAL A 128 -14.14 0.46 3.63
N ALA A 129 -14.60 1.70 3.43
CA ALA A 129 -13.79 2.90 3.61
C ALA A 129 -13.66 3.36 5.07
N CYS A 130 -14.69 3.16 5.91
CA CYS A 130 -14.73 3.70 7.27
C CYS A 130 -14.94 2.62 8.36
N LEU A 131 -15.99 1.81 8.26
CA LEU A 131 -16.38 0.92 9.36
C LEU A 131 -15.35 -0.20 9.58
N HIS A 132 -15.01 -0.91 8.51
CA HIS A 132 -14.11 -2.06 8.56
C HIS A 132 -12.71 -1.71 9.08
N PRO A 133 -12.04 -0.61 8.65
CA PRO A 133 -10.74 -0.26 9.23
C PRO A 133 -10.83 0.09 10.72
N VAL A 134 -11.89 0.80 11.15
CA VAL A 134 -12.08 1.12 12.57
C VAL A 134 -12.29 -0.15 13.40
N GLU A 135 -13.16 -1.06 12.97
CA GLU A 135 -13.43 -2.31 13.67
C GLU A 135 -12.23 -3.27 13.67
N HIS A 136 -11.52 -3.36 12.54
CA HIS A 136 -10.40 -4.28 12.39
C HIS A 136 -9.21 -3.84 13.25
N TYR A 137 -8.81 -2.58 13.15
CA TYR A 137 -7.65 -2.04 13.87
C TYR A 137 -7.97 -1.51 15.26
N ARG A 138 -9.25 -1.49 15.65
CA ARG A 138 -9.75 -0.89 16.90
C ARG A 138 -9.27 0.56 17.02
N LEU A 139 -9.40 1.31 15.92
CA LEU A 139 -8.96 2.70 15.88
C LEU A 139 -9.73 3.51 16.92
N PRO A 140 -9.06 4.42 17.64
CA PRO A 140 -9.69 5.25 18.65
C PRO A 140 -10.41 6.44 18.00
N VAL A 141 -11.31 6.17 17.07
CA VAL A 141 -12.11 7.17 16.33
C VAL A 141 -13.59 6.81 16.38
N GLY A 142 -14.45 7.80 16.23
CA GLY A 142 -15.89 7.62 16.27
C GLY A 142 -16.50 7.11 14.97
N LEU A 143 -17.67 6.48 15.10
CA LEU A 143 -18.50 5.99 13.97
C LEU A 143 -19.87 6.68 13.94
N LEU A 144 -19.95 7.92 14.44
CA LEU A 144 -21.19 8.70 14.57
C LEU A 144 -22.28 7.99 15.39
N ARG A 145 -21.90 7.17 16.38
CA ARG A 145 -22.85 6.53 17.31
C ARG A 145 -22.99 7.39 18.58
N PRO A 146 -24.15 7.33 19.27
CA PRO A 146 -24.29 8.00 20.57
C PRO A 146 -23.19 7.54 21.54
N GLY A 147 -22.37 8.49 22.01
CA GLY A 147 -21.26 8.24 22.93
C GLY A 147 -19.88 8.10 22.28
N ASP A 148 -19.80 7.97 20.95
CA ASP A 148 -18.53 8.01 20.22
C ASP A 148 -18.00 9.46 20.12
N PRO A 149 -16.68 9.66 19.92
CA PRO A 149 -16.15 10.93 19.44
C PRO A 149 -16.85 11.37 18.15
N ALA A 150 -17.10 12.66 18.00
CA ALA A 150 -17.73 13.20 16.79
C ALA A 150 -16.69 13.39 15.67
N ASP A 151 -16.24 12.26 15.11
CA ASP A 151 -15.31 12.19 13.99
C ASP A 151 -16.08 11.97 12.68
N PHE A 152 -16.01 12.94 11.78
CA PHE A 152 -16.71 12.86 10.49
C PHE A 152 -16.20 13.89 9.49
N ILE A 153 -16.60 13.70 8.24
CA ILE A 153 -16.45 14.68 7.17
C ILE A 153 -17.82 15.13 6.68
N VAL A 154 -17.88 16.37 6.21
CA VAL A 154 -18.98 16.87 5.39
C VAL A 154 -18.49 16.85 3.95
N VAL A 155 -19.29 16.34 3.03
CA VAL A 155 -18.96 16.27 1.60
C VAL A 155 -19.98 17.05 0.78
N ASP A 156 -19.53 17.61 -0.35
CA ASP A 156 -20.40 18.34 -1.30
C ASP A 156 -21.56 17.47 -1.81
N ASP A 157 -21.24 16.23 -2.17
CA ASP A 157 -22.20 15.22 -2.60
C ASP A 157 -21.68 13.79 -2.39
N LEU A 158 -22.58 12.82 -2.59
CA LEU A 158 -22.31 11.38 -2.45
C LEU A 158 -21.82 10.73 -3.76
N ARG A 159 -21.41 11.51 -4.75
CA ARG A 159 -20.85 11.03 -6.03
C ARG A 159 -19.34 11.24 -6.07
N GLU A 160 -18.92 12.47 -5.83
CA GLU A 160 -17.52 12.90 -5.90
C GLU A 160 -16.83 12.86 -4.54
N PHE A 161 -17.59 12.80 -3.44
CA PHE A 161 -17.05 12.67 -2.07
C PHE A 161 -15.99 13.72 -1.71
N ARG A 162 -16.12 14.93 -2.25
CA ARG A 162 -15.21 16.05 -1.98
C ARG A 162 -15.47 16.60 -0.58
N PRO A 163 -14.49 16.52 0.36
CA PRO A 163 -14.69 17.03 1.71
C PRO A 163 -14.71 18.55 1.74
N THR A 164 -15.76 19.13 2.33
CA THR A 164 -15.88 20.57 2.59
C THR A 164 -15.52 20.94 4.02
N ALA A 165 -15.73 20.02 4.96
CA ALA A 165 -15.34 20.16 6.36
C ALA A 165 -14.91 18.82 6.94
N THR A 166 -14.00 18.86 7.93
CA THR A 166 -13.57 17.69 8.70
C THR A 166 -13.62 18.02 10.17
N TYR A 167 -14.21 17.10 10.94
CA TYR A 167 -14.34 17.19 12.39
C TYR A 167 -13.62 16.03 13.05
N ILE A 168 -12.87 16.33 14.11
CA ILE A 168 -12.26 15.35 15.00
C ILE A 168 -12.66 15.72 16.43
N ASP A 169 -13.23 14.76 17.17
CA ASP A 169 -13.76 14.95 18.52
C ASP A 169 -14.71 16.15 18.63
N GLY A 170 -15.58 16.30 17.60
CA GLY A 170 -16.55 17.39 17.50
C GLY A 170 -15.97 18.77 17.18
N ARG A 171 -14.65 18.87 16.97
CA ARG A 171 -13.97 20.12 16.63
C ARG A 171 -13.74 20.20 15.13
N LEU A 172 -14.09 21.33 14.52
CA LEU A 172 -13.75 21.62 13.13
C LEU A 172 -12.22 21.74 12.99
N VAL A 173 -11.59 20.83 12.26
CA VAL A 173 -10.13 20.76 12.07
C VAL A 173 -9.68 21.11 10.67
N ALA A 174 -10.58 21.08 9.68
CA ALA A 174 -10.33 21.57 8.33
C ALA A 174 -11.64 22.04 7.69
N GLU A 175 -11.57 23.08 6.87
CA GLU A 175 -12.72 23.61 6.13
C GLU A 175 -12.27 24.22 4.81
N ASN A 176 -13.00 23.96 3.73
CA ASN A 176 -12.78 24.54 2.40
C ASN A 176 -11.31 24.42 1.92
N GLY A 177 -10.74 23.22 2.08
CA GLY A 177 -9.36 22.91 1.68
C GLY A 177 -8.26 23.49 2.59
N ARG A 178 -8.62 24.08 3.75
CA ARG A 178 -7.66 24.66 4.69
C ARG A 178 -7.65 23.88 6.00
N SER A 179 -6.48 23.41 6.40
CA SER A 179 -6.28 22.86 7.74
C SER A 179 -6.35 23.98 8.79
N LEU A 180 -7.07 23.71 9.88
CA LEU A 180 -7.15 24.53 11.09
C LEU A 180 -6.31 23.96 12.23
N LEU A 181 -5.64 22.83 12.00
CA LEU A 181 -4.70 22.24 12.95
C LEU A 181 -3.45 23.12 13.06
N ALA A 182 -2.96 23.28 14.29
CA ALA A 182 -1.70 23.95 14.52
C ALA A 182 -0.54 23.15 13.90
N PRO A 183 0.43 23.80 13.25
CA PRO A 183 1.65 23.13 12.81
C PRO A 183 2.35 22.48 14.00
N VAL A 184 2.72 21.22 13.85
CA VAL A 184 3.55 20.53 14.84
C VAL A 184 5.01 20.75 14.45
N PRO A 185 5.85 21.36 15.32
CA PRO A 185 7.27 21.47 15.04
C PRO A 185 7.88 20.07 14.95
N PHE A 186 8.70 19.85 13.93
CA PHE A 186 9.41 18.59 13.74
C PHE A 186 10.86 18.86 13.36
N ASP A 187 11.75 18.00 13.82
CA ASP A 187 13.13 18.01 13.40
C ASP A 187 13.23 17.51 11.96
N ARG A 188 14.17 18.08 11.20
CA ARG A 188 14.50 17.63 9.84
C ARG A 188 15.84 16.92 9.89
N PRO A 189 15.91 15.68 10.44
CA PRO A 189 17.17 14.98 10.54
C PRO A 189 17.73 14.77 9.14
N ASN A 190 18.93 15.31 8.91
CA ASN A 190 19.67 15.04 7.69
C ASN A 190 20.85 14.12 8.02
N HIS A 191 20.60 12.81 7.99
CA HIS A 191 21.60 11.77 8.27
C HIS A 191 22.29 11.32 6.98
N PHE A 192 22.62 12.27 6.10
CA PHE A 192 23.31 11.99 4.85
C PHE A 192 24.82 11.80 5.11
N ALA A 193 25.15 10.65 5.70
CA ALA A 193 26.51 10.25 6.03
C ALA A 193 27.22 9.66 4.81
N VAL A 194 27.52 10.49 3.81
CA VAL A 194 28.21 10.07 2.58
C VAL A 194 29.40 10.97 2.28
N THR A 195 30.40 10.41 1.58
CA THR A 195 31.51 11.17 1.00
C THR A 195 31.18 11.57 -0.43
N PRO A 196 31.81 12.64 -0.97
CA PRO A 196 31.75 12.94 -2.40
C PRO A 196 32.10 11.70 -3.23
N LYS A 197 31.30 11.44 -4.27
CA LYS A 197 31.50 10.34 -5.21
C LYS A 197 32.07 10.85 -6.52
N THR A 198 32.88 10.03 -7.14
CA THR A 198 33.44 10.22 -8.47
C THR A 198 32.83 9.19 -9.42
N ALA A 199 32.92 9.40 -10.74
CA ALA A 199 32.44 8.41 -11.72
C ALA A 199 33.07 7.02 -11.52
N ALA A 200 34.32 6.97 -11.04
CA ALA A 200 35.04 5.73 -10.77
C ALA A 200 34.42 4.90 -9.64
N ASP A 201 33.77 5.53 -8.64
CA ASP A 201 33.08 4.81 -7.55
C ASP A 201 31.89 3.99 -8.06
N PHE A 202 31.37 4.35 -9.24
CA PHE A 202 30.29 3.64 -9.90
C PHE A 202 30.82 2.73 -11.01
N ALA A 203 32.12 2.62 -11.28
CA ALA A 203 32.61 1.72 -12.32
C ALA A 203 32.42 0.25 -11.91
N LEU A 204 31.85 -0.57 -12.80
CA LEU A 204 31.75 -2.02 -12.59
C LEU A 204 32.65 -2.69 -13.64
N PRO A 205 33.69 -3.43 -13.24
CA PRO A 205 34.56 -4.12 -14.19
C PRO A 205 33.76 -5.16 -14.98
N ALA A 206 33.96 -5.20 -16.28
CA ALA A 206 33.35 -6.21 -17.14
C ALA A 206 34.09 -7.55 -16.94
N THR A 207 33.39 -8.55 -16.40
CA THR A 207 33.93 -9.90 -16.17
C THR A 207 33.39 -10.95 -17.13
N SER A 208 32.38 -10.60 -17.94
CA SER A 208 31.65 -11.48 -18.85
C SER A 208 31.03 -10.66 -19.98
N ASP A 209 30.83 -11.28 -21.14
CA ASP A 209 30.09 -10.73 -22.29
C ASP A 209 28.56 -10.75 -22.07
N ARG A 210 28.10 -11.51 -21.08
CA ARG A 210 26.70 -11.58 -20.66
C ARG A 210 26.54 -11.24 -19.19
N ILE A 211 25.54 -10.43 -18.89
CA ILE A 211 25.22 -9.95 -17.54
C ILE A 211 23.79 -10.27 -17.17
N ARG A 212 23.55 -10.52 -15.87
CA ARG A 212 22.20 -10.59 -15.34
C ARG A 212 21.69 -9.17 -15.09
N VAL A 213 20.52 -8.87 -15.64
CA VAL A 213 19.86 -7.58 -15.51
C VAL A 213 18.51 -7.75 -14.83
N ILE A 214 18.10 -6.72 -14.11
CA ILE A 214 16.78 -6.62 -13.49
C ILE A 214 15.90 -5.88 -14.50
N GLU A 215 14.87 -6.53 -15.02
CA GLU A 215 13.85 -5.87 -15.83
C GLU A 215 12.87 -5.18 -14.88
N ALA A 216 12.85 -3.85 -14.94
CA ALA A 216 11.83 -3.04 -14.31
C ALA A 216 10.60 -2.98 -15.24
N LEU A 217 9.43 -3.31 -14.70
CA LEU A 217 8.16 -3.21 -15.41
C LEU A 217 7.48 -1.91 -15.01
N ASP A 218 7.06 -1.12 -16.00
CA ASP A 218 6.43 0.18 -15.75
C ASP A 218 5.19 0.03 -14.85
N GLY A 219 5.16 0.81 -13.77
CA GLY A 219 4.08 0.80 -12.78
C GLY A 219 3.92 -0.49 -11.96
N GLN A 220 4.92 -1.38 -11.89
CA GLN A 220 4.84 -2.60 -11.08
C GLN A 220 5.94 -2.70 -10.02
N LEU A 221 5.60 -3.36 -8.91
CA LEU A 221 6.54 -3.67 -7.82
C LEU A 221 7.35 -4.94 -8.07
N ILE A 222 6.98 -5.74 -9.07
CA ILE A 222 7.68 -6.97 -9.42
C ILE A 222 8.68 -6.70 -10.54
N THR A 223 9.79 -7.44 -10.49
CA THR A 223 10.86 -7.39 -11.48
C THR A 223 11.15 -8.77 -12.01
N HIS A 224 11.59 -8.86 -13.26
CA HIS A 224 12.13 -10.11 -13.79
C HIS A 224 13.65 -10.12 -13.77
N SER A 225 14.22 -11.33 -13.74
CA SER A 225 15.64 -11.54 -14.00
C SER A 225 15.83 -11.92 -15.46
N GLN A 226 16.61 -11.14 -16.20
CA GLN A 226 16.97 -11.45 -17.58
C GLN A 226 18.49 -11.53 -17.76
N ILE A 227 18.93 -12.10 -18.89
CA ILE A 227 20.34 -12.08 -19.29
C ILE A 227 20.46 -11.22 -20.55
N ALA A 228 21.30 -10.19 -20.48
CA ALA A 228 21.58 -9.30 -21.60
C ALA A 228 23.07 -9.36 -22.00
N GLU A 229 23.37 -8.97 -23.24
CA GLU A 229 24.75 -8.77 -23.69
C GLU A 229 25.33 -7.50 -23.07
N ALA A 230 26.51 -7.60 -22.48
CA ALA A 230 27.21 -6.50 -21.85
C ALA A 230 27.69 -5.47 -22.88
N VAL A 231 27.56 -4.18 -22.55
CA VAL A 231 28.34 -3.12 -23.21
C VAL A 231 29.56 -2.85 -22.38
N VAL A 232 30.73 -2.89 -23.00
CA VAL A 232 32.01 -2.65 -22.33
C VAL A 232 32.68 -1.43 -22.95
N VAL A 233 32.99 -0.45 -22.12
CA VAL A 233 33.79 0.74 -22.47
C VAL A 233 34.92 0.84 -21.46
N ASP A 234 36.16 0.95 -21.94
CA ASP A 234 37.38 1.03 -21.11
C ASP A 234 37.45 -0.05 -20.01
N GLY A 235 37.02 -1.28 -20.34
CA GLY A 235 37.04 -2.43 -19.44
C GLY A 235 35.93 -2.46 -18.37
N SER A 236 35.01 -1.51 -18.39
CA SER A 236 33.88 -1.44 -17.47
C SER A 236 32.54 -1.63 -18.18
N LEU A 237 31.55 -2.17 -17.46
CA LEU A 237 30.16 -2.21 -17.91
C LEU A 237 29.64 -0.79 -18.11
N ALA A 238 29.06 -0.54 -19.27
CA ALA A 238 28.45 0.72 -19.66
C ALA A 238 26.93 0.57 -19.84
N ALA A 239 26.21 1.67 -19.64
CA ALA A 239 24.80 1.75 -19.98
C ALA A 239 24.61 1.77 -21.51
N ASP A 240 23.48 1.25 -21.96
CA ASP A 240 23.04 1.27 -23.34
C ASP A 240 21.56 1.69 -23.41
N PRO A 241 21.28 3.01 -23.42
CA PRO A 241 19.92 3.51 -23.48
C PRO A 241 19.16 3.11 -24.75
N ALA A 242 19.86 2.76 -25.84
CA ALA A 242 19.21 2.32 -27.07
C ALA A 242 18.60 0.91 -26.94
N ARG A 243 19.08 0.11 -25.97
CA ARG A 243 18.55 -1.20 -25.61
C ARG A 243 17.85 -1.21 -24.24
N ASP A 244 17.57 -0.03 -23.69
CA ASP A 244 16.98 0.15 -22.35
C ASP A 244 17.77 -0.55 -21.23
N LEU A 245 19.10 -0.52 -21.33
CA LEU A 245 20.01 -1.05 -20.31
C LEU A 245 20.65 0.10 -19.55
N LEU A 246 20.20 0.34 -18.33
CA LEU A 246 20.68 1.42 -17.48
C LEU A 246 21.40 0.88 -16.24
N LYS A 247 22.26 1.73 -15.67
CA LYS A 247 22.86 1.49 -14.37
C LYS A 247 22.04 2.22 -13.31
N ILE A 248 21.76 1.53 -12.21
CA ILE A 248 21.12 2.09 -11.00
C ILE A 248 22.17 2.19 -9.90
#